data_AF-A0A098F0D5-F1
#
_entry.id   AF-A0A098F0D5-F1
#
_cell.length_a   1.000
_cell.length_b   1.000
_cell.length_c   1.000
_cell.angle_alpha   90.00
_cell.angle_beta   90.00
_cell.angle_gamma   90.00
#
_symmetry.space_group_name_H-M   'P 1'
#
loop_
_entity.id
_entity.type
_entity.pdbx_description
1 polymer ?
#
loop_
_entity_poly.entity_id
_entity_poly.type
_entity_poly.pdbx_seq_one_letter_code
_entity_poly.pdbx_strand_id
1 'polypeptide(L)' 'MAYKVINEFKDTDGHVYKVGKPYPKSGKGTKKRLEELSQVHSKYKVAFIEKVEKDKE' A
#
# COMPACT_ATOMS: atom_id res chain seq x y z
N MET A 1 -9.89 2.26 -7.65
CA MET A 1 -9.35 2.41 -6.29
C MET A 1 -7.84 2.56 -6.42
N ALA A 2 -7.30 3.73 -6.12
CA ALA A 2 -5.87 3.95 -6.08
C ALA A 2 -5.40 3.81 -4.64
N TYR A 3 -4.25 3.18 -4.41
CA TYR A 3 -3.62 3.15 -3.09
C TYR A 3 -2.38 4.02 -3.13
N LYS A 4 -2.06 4.63 -2.00
CA LYS A 4 -0.84 5.41 -1.81
C LYS A 4 -0.06 4.80 -0.68
N VAL A 5 1.22 4.63 -0.92
CA VAL A 5 2.17 4.14 0.07
C VAL A 5 2.30 5.21 1.14
N ILE A 6 1.98 4.87 2.39
CA ILE A 6 2.12 5.75 3.55
C ILE A 6 3.32 5.38 4.41
N ASN A 7 3.80 4.13 4.32
CA ASN A 7 5.06 3.68 4.93
C ASN A 7 5.90 2.90 3.93
N GLU A 8 7.22 3.11 3.96
CA GLU A 8 8.12 2.39 3.06
C GLU A 8 8.11 0.90 3.37
N PHE A 9 7.96 0.07 2.34
CA PHE A 9 8.02 -1.38 2.47
C PHE A 9 8.62 -2.04 1.24
N LYS A 10 9.18 -3.22 1.46
CA LYS A 10 9.64 -4.11 0.40
C LYS A 10 8.58 -5.18 0.14
N ASP A 11 8.08 -5.22 -1.09
CA ASP A 11 7.10 -6.23 -1.50
C ASP A 11 7.79 -7.56 -1.85
N THR A 12 7.01 -8.63 -2.05
CA THR A 12 7.52 -9.98 -2.37
C THR A 12 8.25 -10.05 -3.71
N ASP A 13 7.96 -9.13 -4.63
CA ASP A 13 8.68 -8.93 -5.89
C ASP A 13 10.11 -8.37 -5.69
N GLY A 14 10.46 -7.99 -4.45
CA GLY A 14 11.71 -7.31 -4.15
C GLY A 14 11.67 -5.80 -4.43
N HIS A 15 10.53 -5.29 -4.94
CA HIS A 15 10.32 -3.87 -5.15
C HIS A 15 10.18 -3.11 -3.82
N VAL A 16 10.93 -2.02 -3.67
CA VAL A 16 10.81 -1.12 -2.53
C VAL A 16 9.87 0.03 -2.90
N TYR A 17 8.73 0.08 -2.22
CA TYR A 17 7.74 1.13 -2.37
C TYR A 17 8.01 2.24 -1.37
N LYS A 18 8.30 3.44 -1.89
CA LYS A 18 8.55 4.62 -1.06
C LYS A 18 7.25 5.32 -0.68
N VAL A 19 7.25 5.96 0.50
CA VAL A 19 6.16 6.81 0.97
C VAL A 19 5.80 7.87 -0.09
N GLY A 20 4.50 8.08 -0.28
CA GLY A 20 3.96 9.02 -1.24
C GLY A 20 3.78 8.47 -2.66
N LYS A 21 4.30 7.28 -2.97
CA LYS A 21 4.15 6.66 -4.29
C LYS A 21 2.81 5.93 -4.44
N PRO A 22 2.27 5.84 -5.67
CA PRO A 22 1.09 5.03 -5.93
C PRO A 22 1.41 3.53 -5.84
N TYR A 23 0.46 2.76 -5.31
CA TYR A 23 0.49 1.31 -5.25
C TYR A 23 -0.79 0.75 -5.90
N PRO A 24 -0.71 -0.37 -6.65
CA PRO A 24 0.50 -1.10 -7.10
C PRO A 24 1.22 -0.42 -8.28
N LYS A 25 2.54 -0.66 -8.44
CA LYS A 25 3.36 -0.05 -9.52
C LYS A 25 3.06 -0.64 -10.91
N SER A 26 2.78 -1.92 -10.99
CA SER A 26 2.41 -2.60 -12.22
C SER A 26 1.53 -3.82 -11.89
N GLY A 27 0.39 -3.94 -12.57
CA GLY A 27 -0.57 -5.03 -12.35
C GLY A 27 -1.58 -4.80 -11.22
N LYS A 28 -2.18 -5.90 -10.74
CA LYS A 28 -3.11 -5.90 -9.61
C LYS A 28 -2.44 -6.62 -8.45
N GLY A 29 -2.14 -5.90 -7.36
CA GLY A 29 -1.91 -6.57 -6.08
C GLY A 29 -3.11 -7.45 -5.75
N THR A 30 -2.88 -8.66 -5.26
CA THR A 30 -3.97 -9.55 -4.84
C THR A 30 -4.81 -8.83 -3.78
N LYS A 31 -6.14 -8.96 -3.78
CA LYS A 31 -7.02 -8.33 -2.77
C LYS A 31 -6.49 -8.55 -1.34
N LYS A 32 -6.07 -9.77 -1.06
CA LYS A 32 -5.44 -10.17 0.21
C LYS A 32 -4.21 -9.31 0.54
N ARG A 33 -3.34 -9.05 -0.45
CA ARG A 33 -2.13 -8.21 -0.29
C ARG A 33 -2.49 -6.77 0.00
N LEU A 34 -3.50 -6.23 -0.70
CA LEU A 34 -4.00 -4.87 -0.49
C LEU A 34 -4.60 -4.71 0.92
N GLU A 35 -5.38 -5.68 1.39
CA GLU A 35 -5.91 -5.68 2.75
C GLU A 35 -4.81 -5.78 3.81
N GLU A 36 -3.84 -6.69 3.65
CA GLU A 36 -2.72 -6.82 4.59
C GLU A 36 -1.87 -5.55 4.69
N LEU A 37 -1.62 -4.89 3.56
CA LEU A 37 -0.85 -3.65 3.52
C LEU A 37 -1.67 -2.44 3.98
N SER A 38 -2.99 -2.46 3.80
CA SER A 38 -3.90 -1.40 4.26
C SER A 38 -4.28 -1.54 5.73
N GLN A 39 -4.13 -2.74 6.30
CA GLN A 39 -4.32 -3.00 7.72
C GLN A 39 -3.05 -2.67 8.51
N VAL A 40 -3.25 -2.37 9.79
CA VAL A 40 -2.15 -2.11 10.71
C VAL A 40 -1.41 -3.42 10.98
N HIS A 41 -0.14 -3.48 10.57
CA HIS A 41 0.66 -4.68 10.74
C HIS A 41 1.03 -4.85 12.22
N SER A 42 0.66 -5.96 12.86
CA SER A 42 0.86 -6.16 14.33
C SER A 42 2.31 -5.96 14.80
N LYS A 43 3.29 -6.34 13.98
CA LYS A 43 4.72 -6.17 14.27
C LYS A 43 5.20 -4.71 14.21
N TYR A 44 4.73 -3.95 13.24
CA TYR A 44 5.21 -2.58 12.98
C TYR A 44 4.25 -1.52 13.52
N LYS A 45 3.04 -1.93 13.94
CA LYS A 45 1.93 -1.08 14.38
C LYS A 45 1.59 0.05 13.41
N VAL A 46 1.84 -0.17 12.12
CA VAL A 46 1.55 0.78 11.04
C VAL A 46 0.95 0.07 9.83
N ALA A 47 0.13 0.80 9.07
CA ALA A 47 -0.30 0.39 7.73
C ALA A 47 0.71 0.88 6.69
N PHE A 48 0.88 0.14 5.60
CA PHE A 48 1.86 0.43 4.55
C PHE A 48 1.28 1.20 3.39
N ILE A 49 0.03 0.92 3.05
CA ILE A 49 -0.71 1.64 2.02
C ILE A 49 -2.02 2.17 2.59
N GLU A 50 -2.52 3.22 1.98
CA GLU A 50 -3.83 3.79 2.29
C GLU A 50 -4.65 3.86 1.01
N LYS A 51 -5.94 3.57 1.11
CA LYS A 51 -6.88 3.72 0.00
C LYS A 51 -7.05 5.22 -0.26
N VAL A 52 -6.52 5.70 -1.37
CA VAL A 52 -6.79 7.05 -1.86
C VAL A 52 -8.16 7.01 -2.51
N GLU A 53 -9.19 7.24 -1.72
CA GLU A 53 -10.44 7.75 -2.26
C GLU A 53 -10.11 9.15 -2.75
N LYS A 54 -10.24 9.38 -4.06
CA LYS A 54 -10.26 10.73 -4.62
C LYS A 54 -11.54 11.38 -4.10
N ASP A 55 -11.51 11.78 -2.84
CA ASP A 55 -12.43 12.77 -2.32
C ASP A 55 -11.80 14.11 -2.67
N LYS A 56 -12.21 14.62 -3.83
CA LYS A 56 -12.13 16.04 -4.17
C LYS A 56 -13.45 16.35 -4.86
N GLU A 57 -14.40 16.75 -4.02
CA GLU A 57 -15.00 18.09 -4.04
C GLU A 57 -14.72 18.94 -5.29
#